data_AF-A0A9E6AXN9-F1
#
_entry.id   AF-A0A9E6AXN9-F1
#
_cell.length_a   1.000
_cell.length_b   1.000
_cell.length_c   1.000
_cell.angle_alpha   90.00
_cell.angle_beta   90.00
_cell.angle_gamma   90.00
#
_symmetry.space_group_name_H-M   'P 1'
#
loop_
_entity.id
_entity.type
_entity.pdbx_description
1 polymer ?
#
loop_
_entity_poly.entity_id
_entity_poly.type
_entity_poly.pdbx_seq_one_letter_code
_entity_poly.pdbx_strand_id
1 'polypeptide(L)'
;MTAVELYCNLKFRVIGEALTLFAAVMLLLLWMSEKALKAPWGRMMHAIRDNEDAARAMGKDVTRQHLQVFIIGSAIVGMAGAMLVTLDGQFTPGSYQPLRFTFLIWIMVIIGGSGNNWGSILGGLVIWLVWIEAEPIGAMAIDFLTSQMGDTNSIKIHLINNAAQMRLVLMGALLLAVLRFSPGGLIPEKR
;
A
#
# COMPACT_ATOMS: atom_id res chain seq x y z
N MET A 1 -4.65 -40.65 -5.92
CA MET A 1 -4.88 -39.20 -6.04
C MET A 1 -5.93 -38.84 -5.00
N THR A 2 -5.49 -38.41 -3.82
CA THR A 2 -6.38 -38.21 -2.67
C THR A 2 -7.16 -36.90 -2.81
N ALA A 3 -8.36 -36.81 -2.21
CA ALA A 3 -9.20 -35.61 -2.26
C ALA A 3 -8.46 -34.34 -1.79
N VAL A 4 -7.44 -34.48 -0.92
CA VAL A 4 -6.56 -33.41 -0.45
C VAL A 4 -5.65 -32.87 -1.56
N GLU A 5 -5.08 -33.73 -2.41
CA GLU A 5 -4.29 -33.30 -3.57
C GLU A 5 -5.15 -32.58 -4.61
N LEU A 6 -6.38 -33.06 -4.83
CA LEU A 6 -7.32 -32.42 -5.74
C LEU A 6 -7.73 -31.03 -5.21
N TYR A 7 -8.03 -30.93 -3.90
CA TYR A 7 -8.38 -29.67 -3.25
C TYR A 7 -7.20 -28.69 -3.22
N CYS A 8 -5.98 -29.18 -2.95
CA CYS A 8 -4.77 -28.37 -2.97
C CYS A 8 -4.49 -27.83 -4.38
N ASN A 9 -4.57 -28.68 -5.42
CA ASN A 9 -4.40 -28.24 -6.82
C ASN A 9 -5.51 -27.30 -7.29
N LEU A 10 -6.78 -27.56 -6.91
CA LEU A 10 -7.89 -26.69 -7.26
C LEU A 10 -7.75 -25.32 -6.59
N LYS A 11 -7.35 -25.30 -5.30
CA LYS A 11 -7.09 -24.05 -4.56
C LYS A 11 -5.90 -23.29 -5.13
N PHE A 12 -4.80 -23.97 -5.49
CA PHE A 12 -3.64 -23.34 -6.12
C PHE A 12 -3.97 -22.74 -7.49
N ARG A 13 -4.79 -23.44 -8.28
CA ARG A 13 -5.22 -22.98 -9.61
C ARG A 13 -6.19 -21.81 -9.54
N VAL A 14 -7.18 -21.86 -8.65
CA VAL A 14 -8.13 -20.75 -8.44
C VAL A 14 -7.43 -19.52 -7.88
N ILE A 15 -6.50 -19.68 -6.93
CA ILE A 15 -5.69 -18.58 -6.42
C ILE A 15 -4.78 -18.01 -7.52
N GLY A 16 -4.20 -18.87 -8.36
CA GLY A 16 -3.40 -18.46 -9.51
C GLY A 16 -4.21 -17.60 -10.49
N GLU A 17 -5.41 -18.04 -10.87
CA GLU A 17 -6.28 -17.28 -11.78
C GLU A 17 -6.76 -15.96 -11.17
N ALA A 18 -7.13 -15.94 -9.88
CA ALA A 18 -7.47 -14.71 -9.17
C ALA A 18 -6.29 -13.73 -9.13
N LEU A 19 -5.08 -14.21 -8.85
CA LEU A 19 -3.87 -13.39 -8.84
C LEU A 19 -3.58 -12.79 -10.23
N THR A 20 -3.77 -13.57 -11.30
CA THR A 20 -3.58 -13.06 -12.67
C THR A 20 -4.60 -11.99 -13.04
N LEU A 21 -5.87 -12.16 -12.65
CA LEU A 21 -6.90 -11.14 -12.84
C LEU A 21 -6.57 -9.86 -12.05
N PHE A 22 -6.13 -9.99 -10.80
CA PHE A 22 -5.74 -8.84 -10.00
C PHE A 22 -4.52 -8.11 -10.58
N ALA A 23 -3.51 -8.85 -11.02
CA ALA A 23 -2.34 -8.27 -11.71
C ALA A 23 -2.75 -7.57 -13.01
N ALA A 24 -3.66 -8.18 -13.80
CA ALA A 24 -4.18 -7.58 -15.02
C ALA A 24 -4.94 -6.27 -14.76
N VAL A 25 -5.81 -6.24 -13.75
CA VAL A 25 -6.52 -5.02 -13.33
C VAL A 25 -5.54 -3.96 -12.85
N MET A 26 -4.54 -4.32 -12.05
CA MET A 26 -3.51 -3.40 -11.60
C MET A 26 -2.74 -2.79 -12.78
N LEU A 27 -2.25 -3.62 -13.71
CA LEU A 27 -1.54 -3.16 -14.90
C LEU A 27 -2.42 -2.30 -15.81
N LEU A 28 -3.70 -2.63 -15.95
CA LEU A 28 -4.67 -1.84 -16.70
C LEU A 28 -4.85 -0.45 -16.06
N LEU A 29 -5.04 -0.39 -14.75
CA LEU A 29 -5.18 0.87 -14.01
C LEU A 29 -3.92 1.73 -14.13
N LEU A 30 -2.73 1.11 -14.05
CA LEU A 30 -1.47 1.81 -14.25
C LEU A 30 -1.33 2.37 -15.66
N TRP A 31 -1.67 1.57 -16.66
CA TRP A 31 -1.67 2.03 -18.05
C TRP A 31 -2.64 3.19 -18.27
N MET A 32 -3.85 3.10 -17.70
CA MET A 32 -4.85 4.18 -17.76
C MET A 32 -4.36 5.45 -17.06
N SER A 33 -3.75 5.34 -15.88
CA SER A 33 -3.20 6.47 -15.13
C SER A 33 -2.04 7.14 -15.87
N GLU A 34 -1.11 6.37 -16.42
CA GLU A 34 -0.01 6.90 -17.24
C GLU A 34 -0.51 7.62 -18.49
N LYS A 35 -1.51 7.05 -19.16
CA LYS A 35 -2.13 7.67 -20.33
C LYS A 35 -2.88 8.95 -19.96
N ALA A 36 -3.57 8.97 -18.83
CA ALA A 36 -4.28 10.14 -18.32
C ALA A 36 -3.33 11.29 -17.96
N LEU A 37 -2.16 10.98 -17.37
CA LEU A 37 -1.13 11.98 -17.05
C LEU A 37 -0.53 12.61 -18.32
N LYS A 38 -0.30 11.82 -19.37
CA LYS A 38 0.25 12.32 -20.65
C LYS A 38 -0.79 13.04 -21.51
N ALA A 39 -2.08 12.83 -21.25
CA ALA A 39 -3.16 13.49 -21.95
C ALA A 39 -3.21 15.00 -21.63
N PRO A 40 -3.91 15.83 -22.44
CA PRO A 40 -4.13 17.24 -22.14
C PRO A 40 -4.73 17.49 -20.75
N TRP A 41 -5.53 16.53 -20.26
CA TRP A 41 -6.11 16.55 -18.92
C TRP A 41 -5.04 16.50 -17.82
N GLY A 42 -4.06 15.60 -17.90
CA GLY A 42 -2.97 15.53 -16.92
C GLY A 42 -2.07 16.77 -16.89
N ARG A 43 -1.78 17.37 -18.04
CA ARG A 43 -1.04 18.66 -18.10
C ARG A 43 -1.83 19.80 -17.46
N MET A 44 -3.15 19.81 -17.62
CA MET A 44 -4.03 20.78 -16.95
C MET A 44 -4.05 20.57 -15.43
N MET A 45 -4.01 19.33 -14.95
CA MET A 45 -3.91 19.04 -13.50
C MET A 45 -2.60 19.52 -12.90
N HIS A 46 -1.47 19.34 -13.59
CA HIS A 46 -0.19 19.88 -13.12
C HIS A 46 -0.22 21.41 -13.02
N ALA A 47 -0.81 22.10 -14.00
CA ALA A 47 -0.96 23.56 -13.95
C ALA A 47 -1.84 24.03 -12.77
N ILE A 48 -2.92 23.29 -12.46
CA ILE A 48 -3.78 23.55 -11.29
C ILE A 48 -3.00 23.31 -9.98
N ARG A 49 -2.18 22.25 -9.91
CA ARG A 49 -1.35 21.91 -8.75
C ARG A 49 -0.28 22.98 -8.46
N ASP A 50 0.31 23.57 -9.51
CA ASP A 50 1.35 24.58 -9.36
C ASP A 50 0.79 25.95 -8.93
N ASN A 51 -0.31 26.39 -9.55
CA ASN A 51 -1.00 27.62 -9.13
C ASN A 51 -2.48 27.59 -9.52
N GLU A 52 -3.33 27.32 -8.52
CA GLU A 52 -4.77 27.24 -8.69
C GLU A 52 -5.39 28.58 -9.12
N ASP A 53 -4.94 29.71 -8.55
CA ASP A 53 -5.49 31.03 -8.85
C ASP A 53 -5.16 31.46 -10.29
N ALA A 54 -3.95 31.16 -10.76
CA ALA A 54 -3.57 31.38 -12.15
C ALA A 54 -4.40 30.52 -13.12
N ALA A 55 -4.64 29.26 -12.77
CA ALA A 55 -5.47 28.37 -13.59
C ALA A 55 -6.93 28.87 -13.70
N ARG A 56 -7.50 29.38 -12.60
CA ARG A 56 -8.83 30.01 -12.58
C ARG A 56 -8.87 31.28 -13.43
N ALA A 57 -7.84 32.13 -13.34
CA ALA A 57 -7.74 33.35 -14.16
C ALA A 57 -7.68 33.06 -15.67
N MET A 58 -7.11 31.91 -16.06
CA MET A 58 -7.08 31.43 -17.44
C MET A 58 -8.40 30.76 -17.90
N GLY A 59 -9.48 30.88 -17.12
CA GLY A 59 -10.81 30.38 -17.47
C GLY A 59 -11.00 28.88 -17.28
N LYS A 60 -10.15 28.21 -16.49
CA LYS A 60 -10.34 26.78 -16.15
C LYS A 60 -11.21 26.63 -14.92
N ASP A 61 -12.22 25.77 -15.01
CA ASP A 61 -13.06 25.39 -13.88
C ASP A 61 -12.35 24.36 -13.00
N VAL A 62 -11.66 24.84 -11.97
CA VAL A 62 -10.89 23.99 -11.04
C VAL A 62 -11.79 23.09 -10.20
N THR A 63 -12.97 23.58 -9.80
CA THR A 63 -13.91 22.80 -8.98
C THR A 63 -14.38 21.56 -9.71
N ARG A 64 -14.72 21.69 -11.00
CA ARG A 64 -15.11 20.54 -11.83
C ARG A 64 -13.96 19.55 -12.03
N GLN A 65 -12.72 20.03 -12.12
CA GLN A 65 -11.55 19.17 -12.21
C GLN A 65 -11.31 18.37 -10.92
N HIS A 66 -11.37 19.01 -9.74
CA HIS A 66 -11.28 18.30 -8.46
C HIS A 66 -12.38 17.24 -8.29
N LEU A 67 -13.62 17.55 -8.70
CA LEU A 67 -14.71 16.59 -8.65
C LEU A 67 -14.45 15.37 -9.55
N GLN A 68 -13.94 15.58 -10.77
CA GLN A 68 -13.60 14.47 -11.67
C GLN A 68 -12.52 13.56 -11.07
N VAL A 69 -11.45 14.14 -10.52
CA VAL A 69 -10.38 13.38 -9.85
C VAL A 69 -10.93 12.59 -8.66
N PHE A 70 -11.81 13.20 -7.87
CA PHE A 70 -12.43 12.56 -6.71
C PHE A 70 -13.30 11.35 -7.10
N ILE A 71 -14.12 11.50 -8.15
CA ILE A 71 -14.98 10.41 -8.65
C ILE A 71 -14.12 9.25 -9.18
N ILE A 72 -13.10 9.54 -9.99
CA ILE A 72 -12.20 8.53 -10.56
C ILE A 72 -11.44 7.82 -9.43
N GLY A 73 -10.89 8.57 -8.47
CA GLY A 73 -10.19 8.01 -7.32
C GLY A 73 -11.09 7.10 -6.47
N SER A 74 -12.31 7.54 -6.19
CA SER A 74 -13.29 6.75 -5.42
C SER A 74 -13.67 5.45 -6.14
N ALA A 75 -13.84 5.49 -7.47
CA ALA A 75 -14.12 4.30 -8.27
C ALA A 75 -12.96 3.28 -8.21
N ILE A 76 -11.70 3.75 -8.30
CA ILE A 76 -10.51 2.90 -8.21
C ILE A 76 -10.38 2.28 -6.82
N VAL A 77 -10.54 3.07 -5.75
CA VAL A 77 -10.48 2.58 -4.37
C VAL A 77 -11.61 1.58 -4.08
N GLY A 78 -12.81 1.82 -4.61
CA GLY A 78 -13.94 0.89 -4.51
C GLY A 78 -13.64 -0.47 -5.15
N MET A 79 -13.04 -0.47 -6.35
CA MET A 79 -12.59 -1.71 -7.01
C MET A 79 -11.50 -2.42 -6.19
N ALA A 80 -10.52 -1.68 -5.67
CA ALA A 80 -9.46 -2.24 -4.83
C ALA A 80 -10.02 -2.91 -3.55
N GLY A 81 -11.01 -2.29 -2.92
CA GLY A 81 -11.69 -2.86 -1.75
C GLY A 81 -12.47 -4.13 -2.07
N ALA A 82 -13.19 -4.17 -3.20
CA ALA A 82 -13.87 -5.38 -3.65
C ALA A 82 -12.90 -6.55 -3.90
N MET A 83 -11.73 -6.26 -4.50
CA MET A 83 -10.66 -7.23 -4.72
C MET A 83 -10.09 -7.76 -3.39
N LEU A 84 -9.85 -6.87 -2.42
CA LEU A 84 -9.36 -7.25 -1.09
C LEU A 84 -10.31 -8.20 -0.35
N VAL A 85 -11.60 -7.88 -0.29
CA VAL A 85 -12.59 -8.74 0.37
C VAL A 85 -12.73 -10.09 -0.33
N THR A 86 -12.62 -10.11 -1.66
CA THR A 86 -12.65 -11.35 -2.45
C THR A 86 -11.44 -12.23 -2.15
N LEU A 87 -10.26 -11.63 -1.90
CA LEU A 87 -9.04 -12.35 -1.51
C LEU A 87 -9.14 -12.93 -0.09
N ASP A 88 -9.64 -12.14 0.86
CA ASP A 88 -9.77 -12.56 2.26
C ASP A 88 -10.88 -13.60 2.46
N GLY A 89 -11.90 -13.62 1.57
CA GLY A 89 -13.00 -14.58 1.58
C GLY A 89 -13.97 -14.42 2.76
N GLN A 90 -13.72 -13.46 3.66
CA GLN A 90 -14.53 -13.15 4.82
C GLN A 90 -14.53 -11.65 5.10
N PHE A 91 -15.67 -11.13 5.55
CA PHE A 91 -15.81 -9.75 5.96
C PHE A 91 -16.05 -9.68 7.46
N THR A 92 -14.99 -9.41 8.23
CA THR A 92 -15.07 -9.24 9.69
C THR A 92 -14.81 -7.77 10.04
N PRO A 93 -15.81 -7.01 10.54
CA PRO A 93 -15.66 -5.58 10.82
C PRO A 93 -14.51 -5.25 11.79
N GLY A 94 -14.24 -6.11 12.77
CA GLY A 94 -13.17 -5.91 13.75
C GLY A 94 -11.75 -5.94 13.19
N SER A 95 -11.56 -6.48 11.99
CA SER A 95 -10.25 -6.60 11.33
C SER A 95 -9.82 -5.32 10.62
N TYR A 96 -10.79 -4.45 10.28
CA TYR A 96 -10.57 -3.19 9.57
C TYR A 96 -10.20 -2.04 10.51
N GLN A 97 -9.07 -2.19 11.20
CA GLN A 97 -8.57 -1.16 12.09
C GLN A 97 -7.93 -0.01 11.29
N PRO A 98 -8.23 1.27 11.60
CA PRO A 98 -7.70 2.41 10.85
C PRO A 98 -6.17 2.43 10.79
N LEU A 99 -5.50 2.09 11.89
CA LEU A 99 -4.03 2.02 11.97
C LEU A 99 -3.41 1.07 10.94
N ARG A 100 -4.15 0.03 10.52
CA ARG A 100 -3.67 -0.97 9.56
C ARG A 100 -3.98 -0.62 8.11
N PHE A 101 -5.11 0.04 7.84
CA PHE A 101 -5.56 0.27 6.46
C PHE A 101 -5.41 1.72 6.00
N THR A 102 -5.67 2.74 6.82
CA THR A 102 -5.54 4.13 6.38
C THR A 102 -4.11 4.61 6.49
N PHE A 103 -3.49 4.39 7.66
CA PHE A 103 -2.12 4.85 7.93
C PHE A 103 -1.08 4.13 7.06
N LEU A 104 -1.24 2.83 6.87
CA LEU A 104 -0.34 2.02 6.04
C LEU A 104 -0.35 2.47 4.57
N ILE A 105 -1.53 2.73 4.00
CA ILE A 105 -1.65 3.24 2.63
C ILE A 105 -1.00 4.62 2.50
N TRP A 106 -1.17 5.49 3.50
CA TRP A 106 -0.48 6.78 3.52
C TRP A 106 1.05 6.62 3.51
N ILE A 107 1.58 5.70 4.32
CA ILE A 107 3.00 5.39 4.33
C ILE A 107 3.48 4.91 2.96
N MET A 108 2.73 4.01 2.30
CA MET A 108 3.05 3.53 0.94
C MET A 108 3.20 4.68 -0.06
N VAL A 109 2.29 5.65 -0.02
CA VAL A 109 2.32 6.81 -0.94
C VAL A 109 3.45 7.77 -0.59
N ILE A 110 3.68 8.07 0.69
CA ILE A 110 4.75 8.97 1.13
C ILE A 110 6.12 8.42 0.70
N ILE A 111 6.33 7.11 0.86
CA ILE A 111 7.58 6.44 0.49
C ILE A 111 7.74 6.37 -1.02
N GLY A 112 6.67 6.04 -1.72
CA GLY A 112 6.68 5.98 -3.17
C GLY A 112 6.94 7.34 -3.82
N GLY A 113 6.44 8.41 -3.20
CA GLY A 113 6.41 9.75 -3.75
C GLY A 113 5.10 10.03 -4.48
N SER A 114 4.47 11.17 -4.18
CA SER A 114 3.16 11.58 -4.72
C SER A 114 3.19 12.09 -6.16
N GLY A 115 4.39 12.35 -6.71
CA GLY A 115 4.57 12.97 -8.03
C GLY A 115 4.83 11.98 -9.17
N ASN A 116 4.89 10.67 -8.94
CA ASN A 116 5.09 9.68 -9.99
C ASN A 116 4.33 8.38 -9.70
N ASN A 117 3.54 7.89 -10.67
CA ASN A 117 2.81 6.62 -10.54
C ASN A 117 3.76 5.44 -10.28
N TRP A 118 4.93 5.42 -10.94
CA TRP A 118 5.94 4.36 -10.74
C TRP A 118 6.50 4.37 -9.33
N GLY A 119 6.71 5.56 -8.76
CA GLY A 119 7.09 5.74 -7.37
C GLY A 119 6.04 5.17 -6.43
N SER A 120 4.76 5.50 -6.65
CA SER A 120 3.65 4.99 -5.81
C SER A 120 3.52 3.46 -5.81
N ILE A 121 3.72 2.79 -6.96
CA ILE A 121 3.74 1.31 -7.01
C ILE A 121 4.91 0.76 -6.21
N LEU A 122 6.10 1.31 -6.42
CA LEU A 122 7.32 0.85 -5.76
C LEU A 122 7.21 1.05 -4.24
N GLY A 123 6.62 2.17 -3.79
CA GLY A 123 6.33 2.42 -2.38
C GLY A 123 5.34 1.41 -1.79
N GLY A 124 4.27 1.08 -2.52
CA GLY A 124 3.34 0.01 -2.16
C GLY A 124 4.01 -1.35 -2.01
N LEU A 125 4.84 -1.72 -2.99
CA LEU A 125 5.56 -2.99 -3.01
C LEU A 125 6.61 -3.08 -1.89
N VAL A 126 7.41 -2.04 -1.69
CA VAL A 126 8.42 -1.98 -0.62
C VAL A 126 7.75 -2.10 0.74
N ILE A 127 6.69 -1.34 1.01
CA ILE A 127 6.02 -1.42 2.30
C ILE A 127 5.33 -2.75 2.52
N TRP A 128 4.73 -3.32 1.47
CA TRP A 128 4.13 -4.65 1.58
C TRP A 128 5.18 -5.71 1.91
N LEU A 129 6.37 -5.66 1.29
CA LEU A 129 7.49 -6.54 1.62
C LEU A 129 7.96 -6.34 3.06
N VAL A 130 8.17 -5.09 3.49
CA VAL A 130 8.57 -4.81 4.88
C VAL A 130 7.49 -5.25 5.85
N TRP A 131 6.20 -5.11 5.52
CA TRP A 131 5.11 -5.56 6.37
C TRP A 131 5.15 -7.07 6.63
N ILE A 132 5.45 -7.86 5.59
CA ILE A 132 5.58 -9.33 5.69
C ILE A 132 6.83 -9.69 6.51
N GLU A 133 7.97 -9.06 6.21
CA GLU A 133 9.25 -9.37 6.86
C GLU A 133 9.37 -8.78 8.29
N ALA A 134 8.55 -7.78 8.65
CA ALA A 134 8.61 -7.13 9.95
C ALA A 134 8.28 -8.08 11.12
N GLU A 135 7.42 -9.08 10.90
CA GLU A 135 7.12 -10.09 11.92
C GLU A 135 8.29 -11.05 12.20
N PRO A 136 8.86 -11.75 11.19
CA PRO A 136 10.00 -12.64 11.44
C PRO A 136 11.23 -11.88 11.92
N ILE A 137 11.49 -10.68 11.40
CA ILE A 137 12.59 -9.83 11.87
C ILE A 137 12.35 -9.41 13.33
N GLY A 138 11.12 -9.01 13.68
CA GLY A 138 10.77 -8.65 15.05
C GLY A 138 10.92 -9.81 16.02
N ALA A 139 10.44 -11.00 15.64
CA ALA A 139 10.59 -12.22 16.43
C ALA A 139 12.06 -12.61 16.61
N MET A 140 12.85 -12.55 15.54
CA MET A 140 14.29 -12.83 15.59
C MET A 140 15.04 -11.83 16.48
N ALA A 141 14.70 -10.53 16.40
CA ALA A 141 15.32 -9.51 17.23
C ALA A 141 14.99 -9.71 18.72
N ILE A 142 13.73 -10.06 19.04
CA ILE A 142 13.30 -10.37 20.41
C ILE A 142 14.04 -11.60 20.93
N ASP A 143 14.14 -12.66 20.13
CA ASP A 143 14.83 -13.89 20.54
C ASP A 143 16.33 -13.66 20.74
N PHE A 144 16.97 -12.89 19.85
CA PHE A 144 18.37 -12.48 19.99
C PHE A 144 18.60 -11.67 21.28
N LEU A 145 17.76 -10.66 21.56
CA LEU A 145 17.85 -9.84 22.78
C LEU A 145 17.57 -10.64 24.05
N THR A 146 16.74 -11.67 23.95
CA THR A 146 16.29 -12.50 25.08
C THR A 146 17.05 -13.83 25.14
N SER A 147 18.13 -13.98 24.35
CA SER A 147 18.96 -15.19 24.25
C SER A 147 19.60 -15.60 25.57
N GLN A 148 19.87 -14.62 26.46
CA GLN A 148 20.44 -14.86 27.79
C GLN A 148 19.38 -15.11 28.88
N MET A 149 18.09 -15.02 28.55
CA MET A 149 16.99 -15.26 29.49
C MET A 149 16.44 -16.66 29.29
N GLY A 150 16.32 -17.43 30.37
CA GLY A 150 15.75 -18.78 30.36
C GLY A 150 14.32 -18.80 29.80
N ASP A 151 13.97 -19.90 29.12
CA ASP A 151 12.73 -20.04 28.34
C ASP A 151 11.44 -19.97 29.17
N THR A 152 11.54 -20.11 30.50
CA THR A 152 10.43 -20.01 31.45
C THR A 152 10.17 -18.60 31.97
N ASN A 153 10.98 -17.60 31.58
CA ASN A 153 10.79 -16.23 32.04
C ASN A 153 9.51 -15.62 31.44
N SER A 154 8.63 -15.14 32.32
CA SER A 154 7.36 -14.49 31.95
C SER A 154 7.54 -13.32 30.99
N ILE A 155 8.66 -12.59 31.09
CA ILE A 155 9.01 -11.46 30.22
C ILE A 155 9.33 -11.93 28.79
N LYS A 156 10.08 -13.03 28.62
CA LYS A 156 10.41 -13.59 27.29
C LYS A 156 9.14 -14.01 26.56
N ILE A 157 8.29 -14.76 27.25
CA ILE A 157 7.00 -15.24 26.73
C ILE A 157 6.10 -14.05 26.36
N HIS A 158 6.03 -13.02 27.21
CA HIS A 158 5.26 -11.82 26.90
C HIS A 158 5.80 -11.08 25.67
N LEU A 159 7.10 -10.90 25.53
CA LEU A 159 7.68 -10.23 24.37
C LEU A 159 7.45 -11.02 23.07
N ILE A 160 7.64 -12.34 23.08
CA ILE A 160 7.39 -13.19 21.91
C ILE A 160 5.93 -13.15 21.48
N ASN A 161 4.99 -13.21 22.43
CA ASN A 161 3.56 -13.11 22.12
C ASN A 161 3.15 -11.73 21.56
N ASN A 162 3.93 -10.69 21.83
CA ASN A 162 3.72 -9.34 21.28
C ASN A 162 4.58 -9.04 20.05
N ALA A 163 5.24 -10.03 19.45
CA ALA A 163 6.08 -9.84 18.27
C ALA A 163 5.27 -9.31 17.07
N ALA A 164 3.98 -9.67 16.94
CA ALA A 164 3.11 -9.17 15.88
C ALA A 164 2.95 -7.64 15.88
N GLN A 165 3.04 -7.01 17.05
CA GLN A 165 2.95 -5.57 17.25
C GLN A 165 4.21 -4.85 16.77
N MET A 166 5.35 -5.55 16.62
CA MET A 166 6.58 -4.97 16.07
C MET A 166 6.41 -4.45 14.64
N ARG A 167 5.44 -4.99 13.89
CA ARG A 167 5.07 -4.47 12.57
C ARG A 167 4.79 -2.96 12.62
N LEU A 168 4.00 -2.50 13.60
CA LEU A 168 3.63 -1.09 13.72
C LEU A 168 4.82 -0.21 14.09
N VAL A 169 5.68 -0.69 14.99
CA VAL A 169 6.90 0.02 15.40
C VAL A 169 7.86 0.17 14.22
N LEU A 170 8.07 -0.90 13.45
CA LEU A 170 8.91 -0.88 12.25
C LEU A 170 8.33 0.06 11.18
N MET A 171 7.02 0.05 10.95
CA MET A 171 6.38 0.99 10.02
C MET A 171 6.59 2.45 10.44
N GLY A 172 6.41 2.76 11.73
CA GLY A 172 6.63 4.11 12.25
C GLY A 172 8.10 4.55 12.14
N ALA A 173 9.03 3.67 12.50
CA ALA A 173 10.46 3.91 12.37
C ALA A 173 10.87 4.11 10.90
N LEU A 174 10.31 3.31 10.00
CA LEU A 174 10.57 3.41 8.57
C LEU A 174 10.00 4.71 7.98
N LEU A 175 8.81 5.14 8.40
CA LEU A 175 8.28 6.45 8.03
C LEU A 175 9.20 7.58 8.50
N LEU A 176 9.69 7.54 9.74
CA LEU A 176 10.64 8.54 10.25
C LEU A 176 11.95 8.54 9.45
N ALA A 177 12.47 7.36 9.13
CA ALA A 177 13.68 7.22 8.32
C ALA A 177 13.48 7.81 6.91
N VAL A 178 12.35 7.52 6.27
CA VAL A 178 12.06 8.03 4.91
C VAL A 178 11.90 9.55 4.93
N LEU A 179 11.15 10.09 5.90
CA LEU A 179 11.02 11.55 6.05
C LEU A 179 12.37 12.22 6.33
N ARG A 180 13.29 11.52 7.01
CA ARG A 180 14.63 12.02 7.29
C ARG A 180 15.56 11.98 6.09
N PHE A 181 15.56 10.90 5.31
CA PHE A 181 16.56 10.64 4.27
C PHE A 181 16.06 10.88 2.84
N SER A 182 14.76 10.88 2.59
CA SER A 182 14.18 11.02 1.25
C SER A 182 12.80 11.70 1.30
N PRO A 183 12.74 13.01 1.60
CA PRO A 183 11.49 13.76 1.72
C PRO A 183 10.70 13.87 0.40
N GLY A 184 11.32 13.58 -0.75
CA GLY A 184 10.68 13.54 -2.06
C GLY A 184 10.15 12.16 -2.49
N GLY A 185 10.28 11.13 -1.66
CA GLY A 185 10.00 9.73 -2.02
C GLY A 185 11.15 9.06 -2.78
N LEU A 186 11.02 7.74 -3.01
CA LEU A 186 12.06 6.91 -3.65
C LEU A 186 12.31 7.28 -5.11
N ILE A 187 11.28 7.73 -5.84
CA ILE A 187 11.41 8.16 -7.23
C ILE A 187 10.77 9.55 -7.36
N PRO A 188 11.56 10.63 -7.27
CA PRO A 188 11.05 11.98 -7.41
C PRO A 188 10.53 12.25 -8.82
N GLU A 189 9.51 13.10 -8.91
CA GLU A 189 8.90 13.57 -10.15
C GLU A 189 9.92 14.31 -11.02
N LYS A 190 10.01 13.94 -12.31
CA LYS A 190 10.75 14.74 -13.29
C LYS A 190 9.91 15.98 -13.63
N ARG A 191 10.36 17.15 -13.15
CA ARG A 191 9.89 18.45 -13.63
C ARG A 191 10.23 18.66 -15.09
#